data_AF-A0A934ATB4-F1
#
_entry.id   AF-A0A934ATB4-F1
#
_cell.length_a   1.000
_cell.length_b   1.000
_cell.length_c   1.000
_cell.angle_alpha   90.00
_cell.angle_beta   90.00
_cell.angle_gamma   90.00
#
_symmetry.space_group_name_H-M   'P 1'
#
loop_
_entity.id
_entity.type
_entity.pdbx_description
1 polymer ?
#
loop_
_entity_poly.entity_id
_entity_poly.type
_entity_poly.pdbx_seq_one_letter_code
_entity_poly.pdbx_strand_id
1 'polypeptide(L)'
;MRLRSSRSSALLQSNGFSLMEVMVALAIMAIAVVAIFQLYSRALRSTKKAEDYSKAIFYARSMLDEAYSLSDPTEASGSKEFEKYYKVSRQVVIKSESEDAKAKLYEIMVTVTWPPSGNLQIRGLRSVYAPAE
;
A
#
# COMPACT_ATOMS: atom_id res chain seq x y z
N MET A 1 77.05 35.87 35.61
CA MET A 1 76.41 34.54 35.69
C MET A 1 74.90 34.74 35.79
N ARG A 2 74.15 34.68 34.66
CA ARG A 2 72.71 34.97 34.62
C ARG A 2 71.91 33.68 34.44
N LEU A 3 71.00 33.45 35.38
CA LEU A 3 69.97 32.41 35.37
C LEU A 3 68.99 32.63 34.21
N ARG A 4 68.52 31.55 33.58
CA ARG A 4 67.22 31.59 32.89
C ARG A 4 66.51 30.25 33.00
N SER A 5 65.48 30.24 33.84
CA SER A 5 64.48 29.19 33.94
C SER A 5 63.72 29.09 32.62
N SER A 6 63.70 27.90 32.01
CA SER A 6 62.77 27.58 30.94
C SER A 6 61.40 27.30 31.56
N ARG A 7 60.46 28.23 31.44
CA ARG A 7 59.03 27.96 31.67
C ARG A 7 58.43 27.58 30.32
N SER A 8 58.21 26.29 30.12
CA SER A 8 57.40 25.77 29.02
C SER A 8 55.94 26.15 29.28
N SER A 9 55.53 27.30 28.76
CA SER A 9 54.11 27.64 28.64
C SER A 9 53.52 26.74 27.54
N ALA A 10 52.86 25.65 27.95
CA ALA A 10 51.91 24.98 27.09
C ALA A 10 50.84 26.00 26.72
N LEU A 11 50.95 26.55 25.51
CA LEU A 11 49.92 27.39 24.92
C LEU A 11 48.68 26.51 24.81
N LEU A 12 47.70 26.75 25.68
CA LEU A 12 46.34 26.26 25.50
C LEU A 12 45.87 26.84 24.16
N GLN A 13 46.00 26.06 23.09
CA GLN A 13 45.45 26.39 21.78
C GLN A 13 43.92 26.42 21.93
N SER A 14 43.38 27.63 21.96
CA SER A 14 41.95 27.87 21.78
C SER A 14 41.61 27.54 20.32
N ASN A 15 41.31 26.27 20.07
CA ASN A 15 40.80 25.78 18.78
C ASN A 15 39.35 26.28 18.61
N GLY A 16 39.21 27.51 18.09
CA GLY A 16 37.93 28.00 17.61
C GLY A 16 37.50 27.26 16.34
N PHE A 17 36.19 27.10 16.14
CA PHE A 17 35.62 26.54 14.92
C PHE A 17 36.07 27.35 13.70
N SER A 18 36.52 26.67 12.65
CA SER A 18 36.86 27.32 11.38
C SER A 18 35.58 27.77 10.67
N LEU A 19 35.62 28.91 9.96
CA LEU A 19 34.51 29.35 9.11
C LEU A 19 34.10 28.24 8.12
N MET A 20 35.08 27.53 7.55
CA MET A 20 34.84 26.40 6.65
C MET A 20 34.08 25.26 7.32
N GLU A 21 34.30 25.05 8.62
CA GLU A 21 33.64 23.98 9.37
C GLU A 21 32.15 24.25 9.54
N VAL A 22 31.78 25.49 9.87
CA VAL A 22 30.38 25.91 9.93
C VAL A 22 29.72 25.82 8.55
N MET A 23 30.42 26.23 7.49
CA MET A 23 29.91 26.11 6.12
C MET A 23 29.68 24.65 5.71
N VAL A 24 30.61 23.76 6.02
CA VAL A 24 30.48 22.33 5.74
C VAL A 24 29.36 21.71 6.58
N ALA A 25 29.24 22.06 7.85
CA ALA A 25 28.16 21.56 8.71
C ALA A 25 26.78 21.99 8.20
N LEU A 26 26.64 23.26 7.78
CA LEU A 26 25.42 23.77 7.16
C LEU A 26 25.13 23.08 5.82
N ALA A 27 26.15 22.82 5.01
CA ALA A 27 25.98 22.08 3.76
C ALA A 27 25.48 20.65 3.99
N ILE A 28 26.07 19.93 4.96
CA ILE A 28 25.62 18.59 5.34
C ILE A 28 24.19 18.64 5.90
N MET A 29 23.89 19.62 6.76
CA MET A 29 22.55 19.80 7.32
C MET A 29 21.51 20.05 6.24
N ALA A 30 21.80 20.89 5.25
CA ALA A 30 20.89 21.17 4.14
C ALA A 30 20.58 19.88 3.35
N ILE A 31 21.60 19.06 3.05
CA ILE A 31 21.42 17.77 2.38
C ILE A 31 20.56 16.83 3.22
N ALA A 32 20.82 16.75 4.52
CA ALA A 32 20.07 15.89 5.44
C ALA A 32 18.58 16.28 5.50
N VAL A 33 18.27 17.58 5.61
CA VAL A 33 16.89 18.08 5.63
C VAL A 33 16.16 17.74 4.33
N VAL A 34 16.79 17.95 3.18
CA VAL A 34 16.22 17.58 1.88
C VAL A 34 15.96 16.07 1.80
N ALA A 35 16.88 15.23 2.27
CA ALA A 35 16.70 13.79 2.31
C ALA A 35 15.52 13.36 3.19
N ILE A 36 15.35 13.98 4.36
CA ILE A 36 14.23 13.72 5.28
C ILE A 36 12.89 14.08 4.62
N PHE A 37 12.79 15.26 3.98
CA PHE A 37 11.55 15.65 3.30
C PHE A 37 11.20 14.72 2.13
N GLN A 38 12.20 14.25 1.38
CA GLN A 38 11.99 13.26 0.33
C GLN A 38 11.47 11.93 0.90
N LEU A 39 12.06 11.46 2.00
CA LEU A 39 11.62 10.23 2.67
C LEU A 39 10.20 10.37 3.22
N TYR A 40 9.88 11.48 3.86
CA TYR A 40 8.55 11.77 4.38
C TYR A 40 7.50 11.79 3.26
N SER A 41 7.81 12.46 2.14
CA SER A 41 6.94 12.49 0.97
C SER A 41 6.69 11.10 0.38
N ARG A 42 7.72 10.23 0.39
CA ARG A 42 7.58 8.83 -0.03
C ARG A 42 6.72 8.03 0.94
N ALA A 43 6.90 8.22 2.25
CA ALA A 43 6.11 7.55 3.28
C ALA A 43 4.62 7.88 3.12
N LEU A 44 4.25 9.17 2.99
CA LEU A 44 2.86 9.57 2.78
C LEU A 44 2.23 8.94 1.53
N ARG A 45 2.97 8.89 0.41
CA ARG A 45 2.49 8.22 -0.81
C ARG A 45 2.32 6.71 -0.61
N SER A 46 3.20 6.09 0.17
CA SER A 46 3.10 4.66 0.49
C SER A 46 1.88 4.37 1.37
N THR A 47 1.64 5.18 2.39
CA THR A 47 0.46 5.07 3.26
C THR A 47 -0.82 5.22 2.47
N LYS A 48 -0.93 6.25 1.62
CA LYS A 48 -2.10 6.45 0.77
C LYS A 48 -2.37 5.25 -0.14
N LYS A 49 -1.33 4.68 -0.75
CA LYS A 49 -1.48 3.45 -1.55
C LYS A 49 -2.02 2.30 -0.72
N ALA A 50 -1.49 2.07 0.48
CA ALA A 50 -1.96 1.01 1.37
C ALA A 50 -3.43 1.20 1.79
N GLU A 51 -3.85 2.44 2.04
CA GLU A 51 -5.25 2.80 2.30
C GLU A 51 -6.14 2.49 1.09
N ASP A 52 -5.76 2.92 -0.10
CA ASP A 52 -6.52 2.66 -1.34
C ASP A 52 -6.69 1.15 -1.59
N TYR A 53 -5.62 0.35 -1.38
CA TYR A 53 -5.70 -1.11 -1.46
C TYR A 53 -6.62 -1.72 -0.40
N SER A 54 -6.57 -1.21 0.84
CA SER A 54 -7.43 -1.70 1.92
C SER A 54 -8.89 -1.43 1.62
N LYS A 55 -9.22 -0.23 1.10
CA LYS A 55 -10.56 0.11 0.62
C LYS A 55 -11.00 -0.77 -0.54
N ALA A 56 -10.13 -0.99 -1.53
CA ALA A 56 -10.44 -1.86 -2.67
C ALA A 56 -10.75 -3.30 -2.22
N ILE A 57 -9.96 -3.87 -1.29
CA ILE A 57 -10.23 -5.19 -0.71
C ILE A 57 -11.58 -5.18 0.01
N PHE A 58 -11.88 -4.14 0.79
CA PHE A 58 -13.14 -4.03 1.50
C PHE A 58 -14.35 -4.02 0.55
N TYR A 59 -14.31 -3.20 -0.51
CA TYR A 59 -15.39 -3.17 -1.51
C TYR A 59 -15.51 -4.48 -2.28
N ALA A 60 -14.38 -5.09 -2.63
CA ALA A 60 -14.36 -6.37 -3.31
C ALA A 60 -15.00 -7.48 -2.46
N ARG A 61 -14.64 -7.53 -1.16
CA ARG A 61 -15.21 -8.47 -0.19
C ARG A 61 -16.70 -8.23 0.02
N SER A 62 -17.13 -6.99 0.19
CA SER A 62 -18.56 -6.66 0.34
C SER A 62 -19.38 -7.16 -0.85
N MET A 63 -18.85 -7.00 -2.07
CA MET A 63 -19.52 -7.45 -3.29
C MET A 63 -19.46 -8.98 -3.47
N LEU A 64 -18.43 -9.65 -2.95
CA LEU A 64 -18.39 -11.11 -2.86
C LEU A 64 -19.42 -11.63 -1.86
N ASP A 65 -19.50 -11.05 -0.66
CA ASP A 65 -20.42 -11.48 0.40
C ASP A 65 -21.89 -11.32 -0.03
N GLU A 66 -22.19 -10.24 -0.77
CA GLU A 66 -23.49 -10.06 -1.42
C GLU A 66 -23.76 -11.18 -2.44
N ALA A 67 -22.74 -11.68 -3.14
CA ALA A 67 -22.87 -12.77 -4.12
C ALA A 67 -23.14 -14.11 -3.45
N TYR A 68 -22.52 -14.35 -2.29
CA TYR A 68 -22.74 -15.55 -1.49
C TYR A 68 -24.13 -15.57 -0.85
N SER A 69 -24.73 -14.41 -0.60
CA SER A 69 -26.06 -14.27 -0.03
C SER A 69 -27.20 -14.54 -1.02
N LEU A 70 -26.94 -14.46 -2.33
CA LEU A 70 -27.94 -14.71 -3.37
C LEU A 70 -28.21 -16.20 -3.56
N SER A 71 -29.45 -16.57 -3.83
CA SER A 71 -29.86 -17.96 -4.09
C SER A 71 -29.29 -18.49 -5.41
N ASP A 72 -29.33 -17.68 -6.47
CA ASP A 72 -28.74 -17.98 -7.78
C ASP A 72 -27.42 -17.21 -7.97
N PRO A 73 -26.28 -17.91 -8.12
CA PRO A 73 -24.99 -17.28 -8.41
C PRO A 73 -24.95 -16.52 -9.74
N THR A 74 -25.82 -16.84 -10.71
CA THR A 74 -25.82 -16.25 -12.05
C THR A 74 -26.32 -14.81 -12.03
N GLU A 75 -27.30 -14.52 -11.15
CA GLU A 75 -27.83 -13.17 -10.90
C GLU A 75 -26.83 -12.27 -10.18
N ALA A 76 -25.74 -12.83 -9.65
CA ALA A 76 -24.72 -12.02 -9.02
C ALA A 76 -23.90 -11.21 -10.04
N SER A 77 -23.99 -11.38 -11.35
CA SER A 77 -23.20 -10.52 -12.26
C SER A 77 -23.65 -9.04 -12.17
N GLY A 78 -22.69 -8.10 -12.05
CA GLY A 78 -23.04 -6.67 -11.91
C GLY A 78 -21.85 -5.75 -11.69
N SER A 79 -22.09 -4.44 -11.77
CA SER A 79 -21.10 -3.40 -11.49
C SER A 79 -21.67 -2.35 -10.54
N LYS A 80 -20.86 -1.88 -9.60
CA LYS A 80 -21.20 -0.81 -8.67
C LYS A 80 -20.06 0.21 -8.61
N GLU A 81 -20.41 1.45 -8.39
CA GLU A 81 -19.46 2.53 -8.16
C GLU A 81 -19.48 2.89 -6.66
N PHE A 82 -18.30 2.87 -6.04
CA PHE A 82 -18.08 3.26 -4.65
C PHE A 82 -17.27 4.56 -4.65
N GLU A 83 -17.65 5.49 -3.77
CA GLU A 83 -16.93 6.76 -3.54
C GLU A 83 -16.40 7.44 -4.83
N LYS A 84 -17.25 7.76 -5.81
CA LYS A 84 -16.98 8.53 -7.07
C LYS A 84 -15.84 8.02 -7.99
N TYR A 85 -14.96 7.15 -7.52
CA TYR A 85 -13.68 6.83 -8.14
C TYR A 85 -13.38 5.33 -8.13
N TYR A 86 -14.04 4.53 -7.28
CA TYR A 86 -13.86 3.08 -7.24
C TYR A 86 -14.94 2.41 -8.08
N LYS A 87 -14.53 1.73 -9.14
CA LYS A 87 -15.43 0.93 -9.96
C LYS A 87 -15.22 -0.55 -9.66
N VAL A 88 -16.26 -1.21 -9.18
CA VAL A 88 -16.24 -2.62 -8.80
C VAL A 88 -17.14 -3.39 -9.74
N SER A 89 -16.60 -4.38 -10.45
CA SER A 89 -17.36 -5.29 -11.30
C SER A 89 -17.24 -6.73 -10.81
N ARG A 90 -18.34 -7.47 -10.90
CA ARG A 90 -18.46 -8.87 -10.49
C ARG A 90 -18.94 -9.67 -11.69
N GLN A 91 -18.22 -10.74 -11.98
CA GLN A 91 -18.50 -11.67 -13.06
C GLN A 91 -18.56 -13.07 -12.47
N VAL A 92 -19.56 -13.85 -12.85
CA VAL A 92 -19.69 -15.24 -12.42
C VAL A 92 -19.56 -16.16 -13.62
N VAL A 93 -18.69 -17.16 -13.51
CA VAL A 93 -18.41 -18.14 -14.55
C VAL A 93 -18.62 -19.54 -13.98
N ILE A 94 -19.32 -20.41 -14.71
CA ILE A 94 -19.46 -21.82 -14.33
C ILE A 94 -18.14 -22.52 -14.65
N LYS A 95 -17.48 -23.06 -13.63
CA LYS A 95 -16.16 -23.67 -13.75
C LYS A 95 -16.22 -25.17 -14.01
N SER A 96 -17.21 -25.85 -13.44
CA SER A 96 -17.44 -27.28 -13.71
C SER A 96 -18.88 -27.65 -13.38
N GLU A 97 -19.45 -28.53 -14.19
CA GLU A 97 -20.74 -29.19 -13.96
C GLU A 97 -20.44 -30.69 -13.79
N SER A 98 -20.93 -31.31 -12.71
CA SER A 98 -20.80 -32.76 -12.52
C SER A 98 -21.54 -33.51 -13.63
N GLU A 99 -21.05 -34.67 -14.09
CA GLU A 99 -21.73 -35.50 -15.11
C GLU A 99 -23.18 -35.86 -14.76
N ASP A 100 -23.51 -35.95 -13.46
CA ASP A 100 -24.87 -36.18 -12.95
C ASP A 100 -25.73 -34.91 -12.79
N ALA A 101 -25.24 -33.71 -13.17
CA ALA A 101 -25.86 -32.39 -12.95
C ALA A 101 -26.24 -32.04 -11.48
N LYS A 102 -25.86 -32.87 -10.51
CA LYS A 102 -26.17 -32.71 -9.07
C LYS A 102 -25.40 -31.57 -8.41
N ALA A 103 -24.25 -31.16 -8.96
CA ALA A 103 -23.46 -30.07 -8.42
C ALA A 103 -22.89 -29.17 -9.51
N LYS A 104 -23.11 -27.85 -9.36
CA LYS A 104 -22.52 -26.80 -10.20
C LYS A 104 -21.50 -26.01 -9.39
N LEU A 105 -20.27 -25.91 -9.90
CA LEU A 105 -19.23 -25.07 -9.32
C LEU A 105 -19.16 -23.74 -10.06
N TYR A 106 -19.41 -22.66 -9.34
CA TYR A 106 -19.32 -21.29 -9.84
C TYR A 106 -18.03 -20.64 -9.33
N GLU A 107 -17.34 -19.94 -10.22
CA GLU A 107 -16.23 -19.05 -9.90
C GLU A 107 -16.71 -17.60 -10.00
N ILE A 108 -16.63 -16.88 -8.90
CA ILE A 108 -17.04 -15.48 -8.79
C ILE A 108 -15.77 -14.63 -8.82
N MET A 109 -15.60 -13.84 -9.88
CA MET A 109 -14.49 -12.91 -10.04
C MET A 109 -14.97 -11.49 -9.73
N VAL A 110 -14.34 -10.83 -8.76
CA VAL A 110 -14.59 -9.42 -8.46
C VAL A 110 -13.35 -8.60 -8.79
N THR A 111 -13.54 -7.57 -9.60
CA THR A 111 -12.48 -6.67 -10.05
C THR A 111 -12.79 -5.26 -9.57
N VAL A 112 -11.84 -4.63 -8.89
CA VAL A 112 -11.92 -3.25 -8.41
C VAL A 112 -10.88 -2.43 -9.15
N THR A 113 -11.31 -1.31 -9.72
CA THR A 113 -10.43 -0.36 -10.41
C THR A 113 -10.58 1.03 -9.82
N TRP A 114 -9.47 1.75 -9.64
CA TRP A 114 -9.46 3.11 -9.12
C TRP A 114 -8.31 3.94 -9.73
N PRO A 115 -8.45 5.26 -9.84
CA PRO A 115 -7.37 6.14 -10.27
C PRO A 115 -6.16 6.08 -9.31
N PRO A 116 -4.94 6.32 -9.79
CA PRO A 116 -4.57 6.62 -11.18
C PRO A 116 -4.50 5.40 -12.10
N SER A 117 -4.23 4.21 -11.56
CA SER A 117 -4.10 2.96 -12.32
C SER A 117 -4.21 1.72 -11.41
N GLY A 118 -4.90 1.86 -10.27
CA GLY A 118 -5.10 0.77 -9.33
C GLY A 118 -6.06 -0.27 -9.90
N ASN A 119 -5.66 -1.55 -9.79
CA ASN A 119 -6.48 -2.69 -10.15
C ASN A 119 -6.26 -3.78 -9.09
N LEU A 120 -7.36 -4.30 -8.56
CA LEU A 120 -7.38 -5.46 -7.67
C LEU A 120 -8.39 -6.46 -8.20
N GLN A 121 -7.99 -7.72 -8.32
CA GLN A 121 -8.89 -8.81 -8.65
C GLN A 121 -8.87 -9.85 -7.52
N ILE A 122 -10.05 -10.24 -7.05
CA ILE A 122 -10.20 -11.36 -6.11
C ILE A 122 -11.14 -12.40 -6.70
N ARG A 123 -10.91 -13.66 -6.35
CA ARG A 123 -11.67 -14.81 -6.85
C ARG A 123 -12.26 -15.56 -5.67
N GLY A 124 -13.54 -15.89 -5.76
CA GLY A 124 -14.26 -16.77 -4.85
C GLY A 124 -14.77 -17.99 -5.60
N LEU A 125 -14.78 -19.15 -4.94
CA LEU A 125 -15.44 -20.35 -5.44
C LEU A 125 -16.73 -20.58 -4.65
N ARG A 126 -17.78 -21.01 -5.33
CA ARG A 126 -19.07 -21.37 -4.73
C ARG A 126 -19.62 -22.61 -5.42
N SER A 127 -19.82 -23.69 -4.66
CA SER A 127 -20.56 -24.86 -5.14
C SER A 127 -22.03 -24.74 -4.75
N VAL A 128 -22.94 -24.99 -5.69
CA VAL A 128 -24.37 -25.13 -5.43
C VAL A 128 -24.76 -26.58 -5.75
N TYR A 129 -25.38 -27.25 -4.78
CA TYR A 129 -25.93 -28.59 -4.94
C TYR A 129 -27.38 -28.46 -5.38
N ALA A 130 -27.76 -29.09 -6.49
CA ALA A 130 -29.16 -29.22 -6.87
C ALA A 130 -29.78 -30.32 -5.96
N PRO A 131 -30.83 -30.02 -5.18
CA PRO A 131 -31.46 -31.05 -4.36
C PRO A 131 -31.95 -32.18 -5.28
N ALA A 132 -31.65 -33.42 -4.89
CA ALA A 132 -32.26 -34.58 -5.51
C ALA A 132 -33.76 -34.51 -5.20
N GLU A 133 -34.56 -34.56 -6.27
CA GLU A 133 -36.03 -34.56 -6.28
C GLU A 133 -36.63 -35.60 -5.31
#